data_AF-A0A926ZJ06-F1
#
_entry.id   AF-A0A926ZJ06-F1
#
_cell.length_a   1.000
_cell.length_b   1.000
_cell.length_c   1.000
_cell.angle_alpha   90.00
_cell.angle_beta   90.00
_cell.angle_gamma   90.00
#
_symmetry.space_group_name_H-M   'P 1'
#
loop_
_entity.id
_entity.type
_entity.pdbx_description
1 polymer ?
#
loop_
_entity_poly.entity_id
_entity_poly.type
_entity_poly.pdbx_seq_one_letter_code
_entity_poly.pdbx_strand_id
1 'polypeptide(L)'
;MLFEFAPAVKAAIDAGKYLQVFTSTGVPIAMARDAATGRFVAHAIGAFAQNSAISPLVSPVQMLMGTTQMYQMHQGFTAIQAGLQTIQSSLGVLQATTAFIGLGTVAVGALSAVNLHQTLKLRKEVGQLRLEVKEGFIDLKKALKEQGAEIKELIEQVATDVEFRNHRTILVRAYGLFTQALHRFRSAMQIQDVQRRNAEIDGARGMLFQALADYDNGELLSATCSAGKLRRLECAWAIEQAIIATYQVQKESAAVSDRLSHLQAKIREDALDIVGDCSSDDELDFLFPELTRIHDHDLVLLESWQNQIDWARSLPPSELKLLESADLQHSELTVNYDTSDNSVPAEQLNYEKLRPKSHFYSLRDQLAMMIKPELRQECESYVTQQAALAGYKTLVTSNLQQASNLTVANLYWFFKVRDDSEDESDDESIEVEEITEEETPKIYRKLQSLLASQEWKEADEETAALIFKLSGQQYEMSATYAESVSSREFNVIDKLWLKYSKGKFGFSVQKSIWLELSGKISNDSEEIYKKFCEQVGWRVKSGCLLSSYLNFSLDAPKGHLPVQVAGQGWSAASFLSSLNSVIID
;
A
#
# COMPACT_ATOMS: atom_id res chain seq x y z
N MET A 1 -19.26 7.77 11.95
CA MET A 1 -20.17 6.63 11.66
C MET A 1 -21.58 6.95 12.17
N LEU A 2 -22.61 6.54 11.43
CA LEU A 2 -24.01 6.56 11.88
C LEU A 2 -24.52 5.12 11.99
N PHE A 3 -25.45 4.88 12.91
CA PHE A 3 -26.01 3.55 13.12
C PHE A 3 -27.44 3.46 12.61
N GLU A 4 -27.75 2.35 11.96
CA GLU A 4 -29.09 2.01 11.51
C GLU A 4 -29.78 1.16 12.57
N PHE A 5 -30.99 1.53 12.96
CA PHE A 5 -31.81 0.75 13.88
C PHE A 5 -33.02 0.19 13.15
N ALA A 6 -33.53 -0.95 13.61
CA ALA A 6 -34.74 -1.55 13.05
C ALA A 6 -35.89 -0.53 12.99
N PRO A 7 -36.78 -0.57 11.97
CA PRO A 7 -37.78 0.48 11.74
C PRO A 7 -38.63 0.82 12.97
N ALA A 8 -39.01 -0.17 13.78
CA ALA A 8 -39.77 0.03 15.02
C ALA A 8 -38.95 0.78 16.09
N VAL A 9 -37.65 0.47 16.22
CA VAL A 9 -36.73 1.16 17.14
C VAL A 9 -36.49 2.59 16.64
N LYS A 10 -36.30 2.78 15.34
CA LYS A 10 -36.12 4.10 14.74
C LYS A 10 -37.34 5.00 14.97
N ALA A 11 -38.55 4.50 14.73
CA ALA A 11 -39.79 5.22 15.04
C ALA A 11 -39.90 5.59 16.53
N ALA A 12 -39.48 4.70 17.43
CA ALA A 12 -39.45 4.98 18.87
C ALA A 12 -38.39 6.02 19.27
N ILE A 13 -37.24 6.06 18.58
CA ILE A 13 -36.24 7.12 18.74
C ILE A 13 -36.79 8.46 18.27
N ASP A 14 -37.42 8.50 17.09
CA ASP A 14 -37.98 9.73 16.52
C ASP A 14 -39.15 10.28 17.36
N ALA A 15 -39.90 9.39 18.02
CA ALA A 15 -40.94 9.75 18.99
C ALA A 15 -40.40 10.14 20.38
N GLY A 16 -39.07 10.13 20.60
CA GLY A 16 -38.43 10.44 21.88
C GLY A 16 -38.65 9.39 22.97
N LYS A 17 -39.22 8.23 22.64
CA LYS A 17 -39.43 7.12 23.59
C LYS A 17 -38.10 6.42 23.88
N TYR A 18 -37.27 6.25 22.86
CA TYR A 18 -35.93 5.69 22.98
C TYR A 18 -34.88 6.74 22.66
N LEU A 19 -33.68 6.58 23.22
CA LEU A 19 -32.53 7.46 23.01
C LEU A 19 -31.36 6.62 22.51
N GLN A 20 -30.71 7.07 21.44
CA GLN A 20 -29.42 6.52 21.03
C GLN A 20 -28.37 6.78 22.13
N VAL A 21 -27.52 5.80 22.36
CA VAL A 21 -26.43 5.88 23.34
C VAL A 21 -25.23 6.59 22.71
N PHE A 22 -24.56 7.43 23.49
CA PHE A 22 -23.35 8.13 23.11
C PHE A 22 -22.29 7.97 24.20
N THR A 23 -21.02 8.01 23.82
CA THR A 23 -19.90 8.17 24.75
C THR A 23 -19.98 9.53 25.45
N SER A 24 -19.17 9.74 26.49
CA SER A 24 -19.01 11.05 27.14
C SER A 24 -18.50 12.14 26.19
N THR A 25 -17.81 11.76 25.11
CA THR A 25 -17.31 12.65 24.06
C THR A 25 -18.32 12.86 22.92
N GLY A 26 -19.53 12.30 23.00
CA GLY A 26 -20.57 12.45 21.99
C GLY A 26 -20.42 11.52 20.78
N VAL A 27 -19.57 10.49 20.86
CA VAL A 27 -19.46 9.48 19.81
C VAL A 27 -20.65 8.53 19.92
N PRO A 28 -21.40 8.27 18.83
CA PRO A 28 -22.54 7.36 18.88
C PRO A 28 -22.09 5.94 19.17
N ILE A 29 -22.92 5.19 19.90
CA ILE A 29 -22.78 3.75 20.15
C ILE A 29 -23.92 3.02 19.44
N ALA A 30 -23.66 1.77 19.04
CA ALA A 30 -24.60 0.86 18.37
C ALA A 30 -25.76 0.39 19.27
N MET A 31 -26.28 1.26 20.13
CA MET A 31 -27.27 0.95 21.16
C MET A 31 -28.32 2.04 21.31
N ALA A 32 -29.50 1.63 21.75
CA ALA A 32 -30.56 2.51 22.22
C ALA A 32 -31.06 2.09 23.61
N ARG A 33 -31.49 3.08 24.38
CA ARG A 33 -32.09 2.90 25.71
C ARG A 33 -33.46 3.55 25.80
N ASP A 34 -34.31 3.02 26.65
CA ASP A 34 -35.61 3.60 26.96
C ASP A 34 -35.44 4.91 27.74
N ALA A 35 -36.11 5.98 27.28
CA ALA A 35 -35.94 7.33 27.82
C ALA A 35 -36.49 7.46 29.26
N ALA A 36 -37.48 6.65 29.63
CA ALA A 36 -38.12 6.74 30.94
C ALA A 36 -37.41 5.87 31.98
N THR A 37 -36.94 4.68 31.58
CA THR A 37 -36.39 3.66 32.49
C THR A 37 -34.87 3.57 32.46
N GLY A 38 -34.23 4.12 31.43
CA GLY A 38 -32.78 4.00 31.21
C GLY A 38 -32.31 2.62 30.77
N ARG A 39 -33.21 1.64 30.64
CA ARG A 39 -32.87 0.27 30.23
C ARG A 39 -32.44 0.22 28.78
N PHE A 40 -31.42 -0.56 28.46
CA PHE A 40 -31.06 -0.86 27.08
C PHE A 40 -32.15 -1.71 26.42
N VAL A 41 -32.57 -1.33 25.22
CA VAL A 41 -33.74 -1.93 24.55
C VAL A 41 -33.45 -2.42 23.12
N ALA A 42 -32.39 -1.93 22.49
CA ALA A 42 -32.03 -2.34 21.14
C ALA A 42 -30.54 -2.11 20.85
N HIS A 43 -30.02 -2.86 19.88
CA HIS A 43 -28.77 -2.55 19.20
C HIS A 43 -29.06 -2.19 17.73
N ALA A 44 -28.08 -1.55 17.09
CA ALA A 44 -28.13 -1.23 15.68
C ALA A 44 -28.12 -2.51 14.81
N ILE A 45 -28.70 -2.45 13.62
CA ILE A 45 -28.75 -3.54 12.63
C ILE A 45 -27.87 -3.26 11.40
N GLY A 46 -27.37 -2.04 11.27
CA GLY A 46 -26.49 -1.59 10.20
C GLY A 46 -25.68 -0.37 10.61
N ALA A 47 -24.75 0.04 9.75
CA ALA A 47 -23.94 1.22 9.96
C ALA A 47 -23.65 1.91 8.62
N PHE A 48 -23.55 3.23 8.66
CA PHE A 48 -23.28 4.09 7.52
C PHE A 48 -22.05 4.98 7.79
N ALA A 49 -21.24 5.17 6.75
CA ALA A 49 -20.16 6.15 6.70
C ALA A 49 -20.33 6.99 5.43
N GLN A 50 -20.19 8.32 5.56
CA GLN A 50 -20.29 9.25 4.43
C GLN A 50 -21.55 9.06 3.55
N ASN A 51 -22.71 8.77 4.17
CA ASN A 51 -24.00 8.48 3.52
C ASN A 51 -24.09 7.17 2.71
N SER A 52 -23.11 6.28 2.85
CA SER A 52 -23.10 4.94 2.24
C SER A 52 -23.09 3.85 3.30
N ALA A 53 -23.72 2.70 3.00
CA ALA A 53 -23.70 1.55 3.89
C ALA A 53 -22.26 1.03 4.03
N ILE A 54 -21.85 0.74 5.26
CA ILE A 54 -20.50 0.24 5.54
C ILE A 54 -20.36 -1.16 4.96
N SER A 55 -19.38 -1.30 4.08
CA SER A 55 -19.08 -2.56 3.40
C SER A 55 -17.56 -2.78 3.42
N PRO A 56 -17.00 -3.20 4.56
CA PRO A 56 -15.56 -3.32 4.78
C PRO A 56 -14.95 -4.49 4.02
N LEU A 57 -13.66 -4.40 3.69
CA LEU A 57 -12.90 -5.44 2.99
C LEU A 57 -12.51 -6.60 3.91
N VAL A 58 -12.14 -6.27 5.15
CA VAL A 58 -11.53 -7.20 6.10
C VAL A 58 -12.35 -7.27 7.38
N SER A 59 -12.88 -6.14 7.85
CA SER A 59 -13.49 -6.04 9.19
C SER A 59 -14.95 -6.50 9.24
N PRO A 60 -15.37 -7.41 10.14
CA PRO A 60 -16.76 -7.89 10.15
C PRO A 60 -17.70 -6.98 10.94
N VAL A 61 -18.71 -6.42 10.27
CA VAL A 61 -19.75 -5.55 10.88
C VAL A 61 -20.45 -6.21 12.08
N GLN A 62 -20.54 -7.55 12.10
CA GLN A 62 -21.20 -8.30 13.17
C GLN A 62 -20.45 -8.23 14.51
N MET A 63 -19.14 -8.01 14.50
CA MET A 63 -18.36 -7.95 15.73
C MET A 63 -18.66 -6.68 16.56
N LEU A 64 -19.11 -5.60 15.92
CA LEU A 64 -19.67 -4.42 16.59
C LEU A 64 -20.94 -4.75 17.37
N MET A 65 -21.91 -5.35 16.67
CA MET A 65 -23.28 -5.55 17.15
C MET A 65 -23.36 -6.61 18.26
N GLY A 66 -22.33 -7.46 18.37
CA GLY A 66 -22.26 -8.53 19.36
C GLY A 66 -21.78 -8.14 20.76
N THR A 67 -21.11 -6.99 20.95
CA THR A 67 -20.43 -6.66 22.23
C THR A 67 -21.36 -6.59 23.44
N THR A 68 -22.62 -6.18 23.26
CA THR A 68 -23.63 -6.12 24.33
C THR A 68 -24.26 -7.49 24.55
N GLN A 69 -24.48 -8.21 23.45
CA GLN A 69 -24.90 -9.61 23.44
C GLN A 69 -23.81 -10.52 24.05
N MET A 70 -22.55 -10.09 24.17
CA MET A 70 -21.51 -10.84 24.90
C MET A 70 -21.75 -10.91 26.41
N TYR A 71 -22.51 -9.96 26.97
CA TYR A 71 -23.01 -10.07 28.33
C TYR A 71 -24.16 -11.11 28.42
N GLN A 72 -24.80 -11.41 27.29
CA GLN A 72 -25.82 -12.44 27.12
C GLN A 72 -25.25 -13.66 26.39
N MET A 73 -24.54 -14.51 27.14
CA MET A 73 -23.70 -15.61 26.67
C MET A 73 -24.12 -16.29 25.34
N HIS A 74 -25.40 -16.62 25.12
CA HIS A 74 -25.83 -17.29 23.88
C HIS A 74 -25.89 -16.41 22.62
N GLN A 75 -26.28 -15.13 22.70
CA GLN A 75 -26.49 -14.28 21.53
C GLN A 75 -25.18 -13.68 20.99
N GLY A 76 -24.28 -13.26 21.88
CA GLY A 76 -22.98 -12.70 21.48
C GLY A 76 -22.12 -13.70 20.72
N PHE A 77 -22.28 -14.99 21.01
CA PHE A 77 -21.57 -16.06 20.31
C PHE A 77 -22.04 -16.22 18.87
N THR A 78 -23.33 -16.04 18.58
CA THR A 78 -23.86 -16.09 17.21
C THR A 78 -23.30 -14.95 16.36
N ALA A 79 -23.25 -13.73 16.90
CA ALA A 79 -22.66 -12.58 16.22
C ALA A 79 -21.16 -12.77 15.93
N ILE A 80 -20.40 -13.27 16.92
CA ILE A 80 -18.98 -13.59 16.74
C ILE A 80 -18.80 -14.69 15.70
N GLN A 81 -19.60 -15.75 15.73
CA GLN A 81 -19.51 -16.83 14.74
C GLN A 81 -19.77 -16.33 13.31
N ALA A 82 -20.80 -15.49 13.12
CA ALA A 82 -21.08 -14.87 11.83
C ALA A 82 -19.92 -13.96 11.36
N GLY A 83 -19.33 -13.19 12.28
CA GLY A 83 -18.15 -12.38 12.00
C GLY A 83 -16.95 -13.22 11.59
N LEU A 84 -16.65 -14.30 12.31
CA LEU A 84 -15.54 -15.21 11.99
C LEU A 84 -15.74 -15.94 10.65
N GLN A 85 -16.98 -16.28 10.30
CA GLN A 85 -17.28 -16.87 9.00
C GLN A 85 -17.07 -15.86 7.86
N THR A 86 -17.40 -14.59 8.10
CA THR A 86 -17.12 -13.48 7.17
C THR A 86 -15.62 -13.24 7.01
N ILE A 87 -14.85 -13.31 8.10
CA ILE A 87 -13.38 -13.26 8.04
C ILE A 87 -12.85 -14.44 7.22
N GLN A 88 -13.32 -15.66 7.48
CA GLN A 88 -12.86 -16.86 6.78
C GLN A 88 -13.13 -16.80 5.27
N SER A 89 -14.32 -16.36 4.84
CA SER A 89 -14.63 -16.21 3.41
C SER A 89 -13.79 -15.12 2.75
N SER A 90 -13.57 -14.00 3.45
CA SER A 90 -12.76 -12.88 2.96
C SER A 90 -11.29 -13.30 2.79
N LEU A 91 -10.73 -14.00 3.77
CA LEU A 91 -9.36 -14.51 3.75
C LEU A 91 -9.10 -15.40 2.52
N GLY A 92 -10.04 -16.29 2.18
CA GLY A 92 -9.93 -17.15 1.00
C GLY A 92 -9.94 -16.40 -0.34
N VAL A 93 -10.73 -15.33 -0.44
CA VAL A 93 -10.73 -14.46 -1.63
C VAL A 93 -9.44 -13.65 -1.71
N LEU A 94 -9.05 -12.99 -0.62
CA LEU A 94 -7.86 -12.16 -0.55
C LEU A 94 -6.59 -12.96 -0.87
N GLN A 95 -6.43 -14.14 -0.28
CA GLN A 95 -5.31 -15.04 -0.58
C GLN A 95 -5.27 -15.47 -2.06
N ALA A 96 -6.42 -15.78 -2.66
CA ALA A 96 -6.47 -16.14 -4.08
C ALA A 96 -6.16 -14.97 -5.01
N THR A 97 -6.60 -13.76 -4.68
CA THR A 97 -6.26 -12.57 -5.47
C THR A 97 -4.79 -12.18 -5.30
N THR A 98 -4.21 -12.34 -4.10
CA THR A 98 -2.76 -12.16 -3.86
C THR A 98 -1.95 -13.04 -4.80
N ALA A 99 -2.32 -14.32 -4.88
CA ALA A 99 -1.70 -15.30 -5.75
C ALA A 99 -1.71 -14.87 -7.22
N PHE A 100 -2.83 -14.32 -7.67
CA PHE A 100 -3.03 -13.92 -9.05
C PHE A 100 -2.26 -12.65 -9.44
N ILE A 101 -2.16 -11.69 -8.52
CA ILE A 101 -1.39 -10.44 -8.72
C ILE A 101 0.12 -10.73 -8.78
N GLY A 102 0.56 -11.88 -8.25
CA GLY A 102 1.90 -12.44 -8.46
C GLY A 102 2.95 -11.98 -7.45
N LEU A 103 4.14 -12.59 -7.60
CA LEU A 103 5.40 -12.20 -6.97
C LEU A 103 6.23 -11.47 -8.04
N GLY A 104 6.72 -10.26 -7.77
CA GLY A 104 7.43 -9.44 -8.76
C GLY A 104 6.57 -8.51 -9.64
N THR A 105 7.00 -8.28 -10.90
CA THR A 105 6.37 -7.29 -11.81
C THR A 105 5.00 -7.77 -12.30
N VAL A 106 3.96 -7.00 -11.99
CA VAL A 106 2.58 -7.36 -12.29
C VAL A 106 2.26 -7.11 -13.77
N ALA A 107 1.62 -8.07 -14.44
CA ALA A 107 0.98 -7.79 -15.72
C ALA A 107 -0.22 -6.88 -15.49
N VAL A 108 -0.32 -5.74 -16.19
CA VAL A 108 -1.41 -4.74 -16.05
C VAL A 108 -2.82 -5.37 -16.06
N GLY A 109 -3.01 -6.44 -16.84
CA GLY A 109 -4.25 -7.20 -16.89
C GLY A 109 -4.63 -7.89 -15.57
N ALA A 110 -3.65 -8.28 -14.74
CA ALA A 110 -3.88 -8.94 -13.46
C ALA A 110 -4.61 -8.02 -12.48
N LEU A 111 -4.11 -6.80 -12.28
CA LEU A 111 -4.68 -5.84 -11.33
C LEU A 111 -6.12 -5.47 -11.69
N SER A 112 -6.38 -5.28 -12.98
CA SER A 112 -7.73 -4.97 -13.48
C SER A 112 -8.73 -6.10 -13.24
N ALA A 113 -8.29 -7.36 -13.33
CA ALA A 113 -9.16 -8.53 -13.18
C ALA A 113 -9.49 -8.86 -11.71
N VAL A 114 -8.76 -8.30 -10.74
CA VAL A 114 -9.02 -8.47 -9.30
C VAL A 114 -9.07 -7.15 -8.53
N ASN A 115 -9.48 -6.08 -9.21
CA ASN A 115 -9.72 -4.77 -8.61
C ASN A 115 -10.85 -4.82 -7.56
N LEU A 116 -11.08 -3.70 -6.87
CA LEU A 116 -12.03 -3.60 -5.77
C LEU A 116 -13.42 -4.13 -6.12
N HIS A 117 -13.97 -3.74 -7.27
CA HIS A 117 -15.28 -4.22 -7.71
C HIS A 117 -15.31 -5.74 -7.83
N GLN A 118 -14.30 -6.34 -8.47
CA GLN A 118 -14.22 -7.79 -8.63
C GLN A 118 -14.03 -8.50 -7.28
N THR A 119 -13.19 -7.98 -6.39
CA THR A 119 -13.00 -8.57 -5.06
C THR A 119 -14.29 -8.60 -4.24
N LEU A 120 -15.08 -7.52 -4.27
CA LEU A 120 -16.38 -7.49 -3.61
C LEU A 120 -17.37 -8.49 -4.23
N LYS A 121 -17.38 -8.61 -5.57
CA LYS A 121 -18.18 -9.62 -6.28
C LYS A 121 -17.78 -11.04 -5.86
N LEU A 122 -16.49 -11.35 -5.84
CA LEU A 122 -15.96 -12.65 -5.45
C LEU A 122 -16.32 -13.01 -4.00
N ARG A 123 -16.21 -12.06 -3.06
CA ARG A 123 -16.63 -12.26 -1.67
C ARG A 123 -18.12 -12.56 -1.56
N LYS A 124 -18.95 -11.87 -2.35
CA LYS A 124 -20.39 -12.16 -2.42
C LYS A 124 -20.67 -13.55 -2.97
N GLU A 125 -19.98 -13.97 -4.03
CA GLU A 125 -20.14 -15.31 -4.61
C GLU A 125 -19.71 -16.43 -3.64
N VAL A 126 -18.63 -16.22 -2.87
CA VAL A 126 -18.22 -17.15 -1.80
C VAL A 126 -19.25 -17.17 -0.66
N GLY A 127 -19.74 -16.01 -0.23
CA GLY A 127 -20.78 -15.91 0.80
C GLY A 127 -22.10 -16.60 0.41
N GLN A 128 -22.43 -16.58 -0.88
CA GLN A 128 -23.60 -17.28 -1.46
C GLN A 128 -23.32 -18.74 -1.82
N LEU A 129 -22.15 -19.29 -1.47
CA LEU A 129 -21.73 -20.67 -1.76
C LEU A 129 -21.67 -21.00 -3.26
N ARG A 130 -21.58 -19.99 -4.15
CA ARG A 130 -21.44 -20.18 -5.60
C ARG A 130 -19.99 -20.48 -6.00
N LEU A 131 -19.05 -19.91 -5.23
CA LEU A 131 -17.63 -20.21 -5.26
C LEU A 131 -17.21 -20.89 -3.95
N GLU A 132 -16.38 -21.92 -4.07
CA GLU A 132 -15.86 -22.68 -2.94
C GLU A 132 -14.41 -22.27 -2.68
N VAL A 133 -14.06 -22.04 -1.40
CA VAL A 133 -12.67 -21.84 -0.97
C VAL A 133 -12.08 -23.18 -0.57
N LYS A 134 -11.11 -23.67 -1.34
CA LYS A 134 -10.35 -24.89 -1.04
C LYS A 134 -8.92 -24.54 -0.69
N GLU A 135 -8.45 -25.01 0.47
CA GLU A 135 -7.08 -24.75 0.94
C GLU A 135 -6.71 -23.25 1.00
N GLY A 136 -7.71 -22.38 1.19
CA GLY A 136 -7.54 -20.93 1.21
C GLY A 136 -7.50 -20.27 -0.16
N PHE A 137 -7.82 -21.01 -1.23
CA PHE A 137 -7.88 -20.49 -2.59
C PHE A 137 -9.26 -20.76 -3.21
N ILE A 138 -9.79 -19.77 -3.93
CA ILE A 138 -10.86 -19.99 -4.89
C ILE A 138 -10.28 -20.46 -6.23
N ASP A 139 -11.10 -21.18 -7.00
CA ASP A 139 -10.76 -21.50 -8.38
C ASP A 139 -10.88 -20.24 -9.25
N LEU A 140 -9.74 -19.58 -9.51
CA LEU A 140 -9.68 -18.36 -10.32
C LEU A 140 -10.16 -18.58 -11.76
N LYS A 141 -9.98 -19.78 -12.34
CA LYS A 141 -10.48 -20.07 -13.69
C LYS A 141 -12.01 -20.07 -13.71
N LYS A 142 -12.64 -20.62 -12.67
CA LYS A 142 -14.10 -20.56 -12.50
C LYS A 142 -14.57 -19.14 -12.16
N ALA A 143 -13.85 -18.45 -11.28
CA ALA A 143 -14.19 -17.13 -10.78
C ALA A 143 -14.07 -16.02 -11.84
N LEU A 144 -13.06 -16.11 -12.71
CA LEU A 144 -12.76 -15.14 -13.77
C LEU A 144 -13.09 -15.68 -15.17
N LYS A 145 -14.05 -16.61 -15.26
CA LYS A 145 -14.43 -17.27 -16.53
C LYS A 145 -14.89 -16.29 -17.64
N GLU A 146 -15.46 -15.16 -17.22
CA GLU A 146 -15.98 -14.08 -18.07
C GLU A 146 -14.88 -13.15 -18.58
N GLN A 147 -13.66 -13.26 -18.04
CA GLN A 147 -12.52 -12.46 -18.47
C GLN A 147 -11.92 -12.99 -19.79
N GLY A 148 -11.19 -12.10 -20.48
CA GLY A 148 -10.57 -12.35 -21.78
C GLY A 148 -9.52 -13.48 -21.79
N ALA A 149 -9.11 -13.90 -22.98
CA ALA A 149 -8.13 -14.98 -23.15
C ALA A 149 -6.79 -14.70 -22.46
N GLU A 150 -6.34 -13.44 -22.48
CA GLU A 150 -5.11 -12.97 -21.83
C GLU A 150 -5.11 -13.23 -20.31
N ILE A 151 -6.23 -12.98 -19.64
CA ILE A 151 -6.38 -13.23 -18.20
C ILE A 151 -6.32 -14.74 -17.91
N LYS A 152 -6.91 -15.56 -18.78
CA LYS A 152 -6.88 -17.02 -18.62
C LYS A 152 -5.46 -17.58 -18.79
N GLU A 153 -4.71 -17.06 -19.75
CA GLU A 153 -3.32 -17.41 -19.95
C GLU A 153 -2.46 -16.98 -18.75
N LEU A 154 -2.67 -15.78 -18.22
CA LEU A 154 -1.97 -15.31 -17.04
C LEU A 154 -2.22 -16.20 -15.81
N ILE A 155 -3.47 -16.66 -15.59
CA ILE A 155 -3.77 -17.62 -14.52
C ILE A 155 -2.95 -18.92 -14.69
N GLU A 156 -2.75 -19.38 -15.93
CA GLU A 156 -1.97 -20.59 -16.22
C GLU A 156 -0.47 -20.37 -16.00
N GLN A 157 0.06 -19.22 -16.42
CA GLN A 157 1.46 -18.85 -16.19
C GLN A 157 1.79 -18.78 -14.70
N VAL A 158 0.96 -18.06 -13.92
CA VAL A 158 1.12 -17.93 -12.46
C VAL A 158 1.08 -19.29 -11.77
N ALA A 159 0.19 -20.19 -12.19
CA ALA A 159 0.09 -21.52 -11.58
C ALA A 159 1.35 -22.38 -11.76
N THR A 160 2.16 -22.12 -12.80
CA THR A 160 3.41 -22.83 -13.06
C THR A 160 4.64 -22.22 -12.39
N ASP A 161 4.54 -20.98 -11.91
CA ASP A 161 5.65 -20.25 -11.30
C ASP A 161 6.18 -20.94 -10.03
N VAL A 162 7.50 -21.03 -9.89
CA VAL A 162 8.15 -21.79 -8.81
C VAL A 162 8.06 -21.04 -7.48
N GLU A 163 8.30 -19.73 -7.50
CA GLU A 163 8.26 -18.87 -6.32
C GLU A 163 6.84 -18.79 -5.78
N PHE A 164 5.87 -18.68 -6.68
CA PHE A 164 4.45 -18.73 -6.39
C PHE A 164 4.06 -20.05 -5.70
N ARG A 165 4.53 -21.20 -6.19
CA ARG A 165 4.27 -22.51 -5.56
C ARG A 165 4.86 -22.61 -4.16
N ASN A 166 6.03 -22.02 -3.92
CA ASN A 166 6.63 -21.98 -2.59
C ASN A 166 5.79 -21.13 -1.63
N HIS A 167 5.43 -19.90 -2.04
CA HIS A 167 4.54 -19.04 -1.25
C HIS A 167 3.19 -19.69 -1.01
N ARG A 168 2.60 -20.30 -2.04
CA ARG A 168 1.34 -21.04 -1.94
C ARG A 168 1.40 -22.13 -0.89
N THR A 169 2.49 -22.89 -0.80
CA THR A 169 2.64 -23.96 0.19
C THR A 169 2.56 -23.41 1.62
N ILE A 170 3.24 -22.29 1.89
CA ILE A 170 3.20 -21.62 3.19
C ILE A 170 1.80 -21.10 3.48
N LEU A 171 1.16 -20.44 2.52
CA LEU A 171 -0.18 -19.87 2.68
C LEU A 171 -1.28 -20.93 2.83
N VAL A 172 -1.18 -22.08 2.15
CA VAL A 172 -2.07 -23.23 2.36
C VAL A 172 -1.96 -23.72 3.81
N ARG A 173 -0.73 -23.85 4.33
CA ARG A 173 -0.50 -24.26 5.71
C ARG A 173 -1.07 -23.25 6.70
N ALA A 174 -0.79 -21.96 6.51
CA ALA A 174 -1.27 -20.88 7.36
C ALA A 174 -2.81 -20.82 7.39
N TYR A 175 -3.45 -20.92 6.22
CA TYR A 175 -4.92 -21.00 6.11
C TYR A 175 -5.47 -22.26 6.79
N GLY A 176 -4.80 -23.40 6.65
CA GLY A 176 -5.14 -24.64 7.36
C GLY A 176 -5.09 -24.48 8.88
N LEU A 177 -4.06 -23.82 9.41
CA LEU A 177 -3.96 -23.49 10.83
C LEU A 177 -5.08 -22.54 11.27
N PHE A 178 -5.33 -21.48 10.51
CA PHE A 178 -6.41 -20.53 10.77
C PHE A 178 -7.78 -21.22 10.84
N THR A 179 -8.12 -22.04 9.86
CA THR A 179 -9.41 -22.76 9.82
C THR A 179 -9.56 -23.75 10.97
N GLN A 180 -8.51 -24.48 11.33
CA GLN A 180 -8.51 -25.36 12.50
C GLN A 180 -8.65 -24.57 13.81
N ALA A 181 -8.01 -23.40 13.91
CA ALA A 181 -8.15 -22.50 15.06
C ALA A 181 -9.59 -22.02 15.20
N LEU A 182 -10.24 -21.60 14.10
CA LEU A 182 -11.65 -21.22 14.12
C LEU A 182 -12.57 -22.38 14.50
N HIS A 183 -12.30 -23.60 14.03
CA HIS A 183 -13.05 -24.78 14.44
C HIS A 183 -12.90 -25.06 15.93
N ARG A 184 -11.65 -25.03 16.44
CA ARG A 184 -11.36 -25.19 17.87
C ARG A 184 -12.07 -24.12 18.71
N PHE A 185 -12.03 -22.87 18.27
CA PHE A 185 -12.69 -21.77 18.93
C PHE A 185 -14.21 -21.97 18.99
N ARG A 186 -14.85 -22.38 17.88
CA ARG A 186 -16.29 -22.72 17.85
C ARG A 186 -16.64 -23.84 18.81
N SER A 187 -15.83 -24.89 18.88
CA SER A 187 -16.02 -25.98 19.84
C SER A 187 -15.90 -25.51 21.28
N ALA A 188 -14.94 -24.61 21.57
CA ALA A 188 -14.78 -24.01 22.89
C ALA A 188 -16.06 -23.29 23.35
N MET A 189 -16.78 -22.64 22.43
CA MET A 189 -18.04 -21.93 22.74
C MET A 189 -19.16 -22.84 23.25
N GLN A 190 -19.06 -24.15 23.03
CA GLN A 190 -20.03 -25.14 23.52
C GLN A 190 -19.68 -25.70 24.90
N ILE A 191 -18.50 -25.37 25.44
CA ILE A 191 -18.01 -25.87 26.72
C ILE A 191 -18.61 -25.06 27.87
N GLN A 192 -19.29 -25.75 28.80
CA GLN A 192 -19.89 -25.14 29.99
C GLN A 192 -18.86 -24.79 31.06
N ASP A 193 -17.84 -25.62 31.24
CA ASP A 193 -16.77 -25.39 32.21
C ASP A 193 -15.88 -24.21 31.76
N VAL A 194 -15.86 -23.15 32.57
CA VAL A 194 -15.20 -21.89 32.21
C VAL A 194 -13.69 -22.06 32.05
N GLN A 195 -13.04 -22.87 32.90
CA GLN A 195 -11.59 -23.06 32.85
C GLN A 195 -11.19 -23.82 31.59
N ARG A 196 -11.88 -24.92 31.28
CA ARG A 196 -11.65 -25.71 30.07
C ARG A 196 -11.98 -24.93 28.81
N ARG A 197 -13.08 -24.18 28.81
CA ARG A 197 -13.43 -23.27 27.72
C ARG A 197 -12.29 -22.28 27.46
N ASN A 198 -11.82 -21.60 28.50
CA ASN A 198 -10.77 -20.61 28.34
C ASN A 198 -9.46 -21.24 27.84
N ALA A 199 -9.08 -22.42 28.33
CA ALA A 199 -7.92 -23.15 27.84
C ALA A 199 -8.04 -23.53 26.34
N GLU A 200 -9.23 -23.92 25.88
CA GLU A 200 -9.48 -24.18 24.45
C GLU A 200 -9.42 -22.91 23.60
N ILE A 201 -9.92 -21.77 24.13
CA ILE A 201 -9.81 -20.47 23.48
C ILE A 201 -8.35 -20.03 23.38
N ASP A 202 -7.55 -20.18 24.45
CA ASP A 202 -6.13 -19.84 24.45
C ASP A 202 -5.35 -20.71 23.45
N GLY A 203 -5.70 -22.00 23.38
CA GLY A 203 -5.15 -22.92 22.39
C GLY A 203 -5.50 -22.53 20.94
N ALA A 204 -6.73 -22.08 20.69
CA ALA A 204 -7.11 -21.55 19.38
C ALA A 204 -6.37 -20.24 19.05
N ARG A 205 -6.22 -19.35 20.04
CA ARG A 205 -5.47 -18.09 19.89
C ARG A 205 -4.01 -18.33 19.52
N GLY A 206 -3.36 -19.31 20.15
CA GLY A 206 -1.98 -19.68 19.80
C GLY A 206 -1.82 -20.11 18.33
N MET A 207 -2.79 -20.87 17.81
CA MET A 207 -2.81 -21.26 16.40
C MET A 207 -3.04 -20.07 15.46
N LEU A 208 -3.88 -19.11 15.86
CA LEU A 208 -4.09 -17.87 15.09
C LEU A 208 -2.81 -17.03 15.02
N PHE A 209 -2.06 -16.90 16.13
CA PHE A 209 -0.77 -16.21 16.12
C PHE A 209 0.25 -16.90 15.20
N GLN A 210 0.25 -18.24 15.16
CA GLN A 210 1.11 -18.97 14.23
C GLN A 210 0.73 -18.71 12.78
N ALA A 211 -0.57 -18.70 12.45
CA ALA A 211 -1.02 -18.36 11.11
C ALA A 211 -0.66 -16.89 10.77
N LEU A 212 -0.86 -15.96 11.70
CA LEU A 212 -0.50 -14.54 11.52
C LEU A 212 0.98 -14.37 11.15
N ALA A 213 1.88 -15.07 11.83
CA ALA A 213 3.32 -14.99 11.56
C ALA A 213 3.68 -15.41 10.12
N ASP A 214 2.95 -16.37 9.54
CA ASP A 214 3.15 -16.78 8.15
C ASP A 214 2.63 -15.72 7.17
N TYR A 215 1.51 -15.06 7.45
CA TYR A 215 0.98 -13.98 6.58
C TYR A 215 1.77 -12.67 6.71
N ASP A 216 2.26 -12.33 7.91
CA ASP A 216 3.05 -11.11 8.19
C ASP A 216 4.57 -11.32 7.98
N ASN A 217 4.95 -12.43 7.32
CA ASN A 217 6.35 -12.74 7.08
C ASN A 217 7.00 -11.72 6.11
N GLY A 218 7.99 -10.98 6.61
CA GLY A 218 8.69 -9.92 5.87
C GLY A 218 9.41 -10.38 4.61
N GLU A 219 10.01 -11.58 4.60
CA GLU A 219 10.66 -12.13 3.39
C GLU A 219 9.62 -12.34 2.30
N LEU A 220 8.50 -12.96 2.66
CA LEU A 220 7.44 -13.26 1.71
C LEU A 220 6.64 -12.00 1.28
N LEU A 221 6.62 -10.94 2.10
CA LEU A 221 6.09 -9.63 1.74
C LEU A 221 7.02 -8.89 0.76
N SER A 222 8.34 -8.95 0.99
CA SER A 222 9.34 -8.24 0.18
C SER A 222 9.43 -8.70 -1.28
N ALA A 223 8.96 -9.92 -1.56
CA ALA A 223 8.87 -10.51 -2.90
C ALA A 223 7.60 -10.10 -3.68
N THR A 224 6.66 -9.37 -3.05
CA THR A 224 5.43 -8.92 -3.70
C THR A 224 5.52 -7.47 -4.17
N CYS A 225 4.77 -7.14 -5.24
CA CYS A 225 4.46 -5.75 -5.59
C CYS A 225 3.58 -5.09 -4.52
N SER A 226 3.36 -3.78 -4.61
CA SER A 226 2.60 -3.02 -3.61
C SER A 226 1.15 -3.53 -3.47
N ALA A 227 0.52 -3.88 -4.60
CA ALA A 227 -0.82 -4.47 -4.62
C ALA A 227 -0.89 -5.87 -3.97
N GLY A 228 0.12 -6.72 -4.22
CA GLY A 228 0.23 -8.04 -3.60
C GLY A 228 0.51 -7.95 -2.10
N LYS A 229 1.39 -7.01 -1.70
CA LYS A 229 1.69 -6.67 -0.30
C LYS A 229 0.41 -6.26 0.42
N LEU A 230 -0.41 -5.38 -0.18
CA LEU A 230 -1.70 -4.99 0.38
C LEU A 230 -2.60 -6.20 0.63
N ARG A 231 -2.86 -7.03 -0.39
CA ARG A 231 -3.76 -8.21 -0.26
C ARG A 231 -3.32 -9.16 0.84
N ARG A 232 -2.01 -9.32 1.01
CA ARG A 232 -1.45 -10.17 2.05
C ARG A 232 -1.61 -9.57 3.44
N LEU A 233 -1.39 -8.27 3.57
CA LEU A 233 -1.59 -7.57 4.84
C LEU A 233 -3.08 -7.53 5.23
N GLU A 234 -4.00 -7.41 4.27
CA GLU A 234 -5.44 -7.60 4.51
C GLU A 234 -5.73 -8.97 5.14
N CYS A 235 -5.08 -10.05 4.69
CA CYS A 235 -5.17 -11.36 5.32
C CYS A 235 -4.66 -11.35 6.77
N ALA A 236 -3.49 -10.74 7.02
CA ALA A 236 -2.91 -10.62 8.36
C ALA A 236 -3.84 -9.84 9.31
N TRP A 237 -4.38 -8.70 8.87
CA TRP A 237 -5.34 -7.90 9.63
C TRP A 237 -6.64 -8.67 9.93
N ALA A 238 -7.10 -9.54 9.03
CA ALA A 238 -8.26 -10.40 9.26
C ALA A 238 -8.02 -11.41 10.39
N ILE A 239 -6.84 -12.03 10.40
CA ILE A 239 -6.44 -12.98 11.45
C ILE A 239 -6.30 -12.26 12.79
N GLU A 240 -5.76 -11.05 12.79
CA GLU A 240 -5.63 -10.22 13.98
C GLU A 240 -7.00 -9.88 14.61
N GLN A 241 -8.01 -9.62 13.79
CA GLN A 241 -9.38 -9.44 14.27
C GLN A 241 -9.98 -10.71 14.87
N ALA A 242 -9.68 -11.88 14.30
CA ALA A 242 -10.06 -13.16 14.90
C ALA A 242 -9.37 -13.37 16.27
N ILE A 243 -8.12 -12.96 16.41
CA ILE A 243 -7.40 -12.95 17.71
C ILE A 243 -8.10 -12.03 18.70
N ILE A 244 -8.43 -10.80 18.31
CA ILE A 244 -9.16 -9.84 19.16
C ILE A 244 -10.50 -10.45 19.64
N ALA A 245 -11.24 -11.12 18.75
CA ALA A 245 -12.50 -11.77 19.11
C ALA A 245 -12.33 -12.84 20.22
N THR A 246 -11.20 -13.54 20.26
CA THR A 246 -10.93 -14.50 21.35
C THR A 246 -10.80 -13.82 22.72
N TYR A 247 -10.13 -12.66 22.79
CA TYR A 247 -10.03 -11.87 24.02
C TYR A 247 -11.39 -11.32 24.43
N GLN A 248 -12.19 -10.87 23.46
CA GLN A 248 -13.54 -10.40 23.72
C GLN A 248 -14.43 -11.50 24.31
N VAL A 249 -14.33 -12.74 23.82
CA VAL A 249 -15.06 -13.88 24.41
C VAL A 249 -14.66 -14.15 25.85
N GLN A 250 -13.39 -13.98 26.19
CA GLN A 250 -12.92 -14.12 27.57
C GLN A 250 -13.24 -12.91 28.45
N LYS A 251 -13.92 -11.88 27.91
CA LYS A 251 -14.23 -10.61 28.58
C LYS A 251 -13.01 -9.78 28.97
N GLU A 252 -11.88 -9.98 28.27
CA GLU A 252 -10.63 -9.26 28.48
C GLU A 252 -10.63 -7.89 27.77
N SER A 253 -11.56 -7.02 28.19
CA SER A 253 -11.87 -5.75 27.51
C SER A 253 -10.67 -4.80 27.38
N ALA A 254 -9.74 -4.80 28.34
CA ALA A 254 -8.51 -4.01 28.26
C ALA A 254 -7.60 -4.50 27.13
N ALA A 255 -7.41 -5.82 27.00
CA ALA A 255 -6.64 -6.41 25.91
C ALA A 255 -7.31 -6.20 24.55
N VAL A 256 -8.65 -6.24 24.50
CA VAL A 256 -9.41 -5.94 23.27
C VAL A 256 -9.15 -4.50 22.80
N SER A 257 -9.29 -3.52 23.69
CA SER A 257 -9.06 -2.11 23.35
C SER A 257 -7.62 -1.84 22.90
N ASP A 258 -6.64 -2.35 23.66
CA ASP A 258 -5.21 -2.22 23.31
C ASP A 258 -4.90 -2.80 21.93
N ARG A 259 -5.38 -4.02 21.67
CA ARG A 259 -5.17 -4.69 20.39
C ARG A 259 -5.88 -4.02 19.21
N LEU A 260 -7.08 -3.48 19.41
CA LEU A 260 -7.78 -2.70 18.39
C LEU A 260 -7.02 -1.41 18.07
N SER A 261 -6.48 -0.74 19.09
CA SER A 261 -5.62 0.43 18.91
C SER A 261 -4.38 0.08 18.09
N HIS A 262 -3.70 -1.02 18.45
CA HIS A 262 -2.51 -1.48 17.76
C HIS A 262 -2.79 -1.87 16.30
N LEU A 263 -3.86 -2.64 16.05
CA LEU A 263 -4.24 -3.02 14.69
C LEU A 263 -4.56 -1.80 13.82
N GLN A 264 -5.30 -0.82 14.35
CA GLN A 264 -5.59 0.42 13.61
C GLN A 264 -4.32 1.21 13.30
N ALA A 265 -3.35 1.26 14.22
CA ALA A 265 -2.05 1.90 13.96
C ALA A 265 -1.26 1.15 12.88
N LYS A 266 -1.19 -0.18 13.00
CA LYS A 266 -0.51 -1.04 12.04
C LYS A 266 -1.10 -0.94 10.63
N ILE A 267 -2.43 -0.93 10.48
CA ILE A 267 -3.07 -0.74 9.17
C ILE A 267 -2.65 0.59 8.53
N ARG A 268 -2.56 1.67 9.31
CA ARG A 268 -2.13 2.98 8.80
C ARG A 268 -0.66 2.97 8.39
N GLU A 269 0.22 2.40 9.22
CA GLU A 269 1.65 2.25 8.92
C GLU A 269 1.88 1.42 7.67
N ASP A 270 1.33 0.21 7.63
CA ASP A 270 1.37 -0.70 6.50
C ASP A 270 0.85 -0.03 5.21
N ALA A 271 -0.25 0.73 5.30
CA ALA A 271 -0.81 1.46 4.16
C ALA A 271 0.10 2.60 3.67
N LEU A 272 0.76 3.34 4.57
CA LEU A 272 1.74 4.36 4.19
C LEU A 272 2.95 3.75 3.49
N ASP A 273 3.45 2.61 3.99
CA ASP A 273 4.54 1.88 3.36
C ASP A 273 4.17 1.43 1.94
N ILE A 274 2.97 0.88 1.77
CA ILE A 274 2.45 0.48 0.45
C ILE A 274 2.33 1.68 -0.50
N VAL A 275 1.82 2.82 0.00
CA VAL A 275 1.72 4.04 -0.80
C VAL A 275 3.10 4.57 -1.18
N GLY A 276 4.08 4.50 -0.27
CA GLY A 276 5.46 4.90 -0.55
C GLY A 276 6.16 4.01 -1.58
N ASP A 277 5.91 2.70 -1.50
CA ASP A 277 6.44 1.68 -2.42
C ASP A 277 5.75 1.70 -3.80
N CYS A 278 4.56 2.29 -3.91
CA CYS A 278 3.79 2.39 -5.15
C CYS A 278 4.57 3.18 -6.22
N SER A 279 4.79 2.52 -7.36
CA SER A 279 5.77 2.98 -8.36
C SER A 279 5.22 3.16 -9.77
N SER A 280 3.95 2.81 -10.01
CA SER A 280 3.31 2.86 -11.33
C SER A 280 1.82 3.24 -11.24
N ASP A 281 1.29 3.85 -12.30
CA ASP A 281 -0.13 4.17 -12.43
C ASP A 281 -1.02 2.92 -12.34
N ASP A 282 -0.57 1.76 -12.85
CA ASP A 282 -1.35 0.52 -12.79
C ASP A 282 -1.50 0.01 -11.35
N GLU A 283 -0.43 0.08 -10.54
CA GLU A 283 -0.52 -0.21 -9.11
C GLU A 283 -1.42 0.80 -8.41
N LEU A 284 -1.33 2.08 -8.75
CA LEU A 284 -2.15 3.12 -8.13
C LEU A 284 -3.63 2.97 -8.49
N ASP A 285 -3.94 2.54 -9.72
CA ASP A 285 -5.30 2.22 -10.18
C ASP A 285 -5.96 1.14 -9.33
N PHE A 286 -5.16 0.19 -8.84
CA PHE A 286 -5.59 -0.84 -7.91
C PHE A 286 -5.64 -0.32 -6.46
N LEU A 287 -4.55 0.30 -5.99
CA LEU A 287 -4.36 0.67 -4.60
C LEU A 287 -5.29 1.79 -4.14
N PHE A 288 -5.54 2.78 -5.00
CA PHE A 288 -6.28 3.97 -4.60
C PHE A 288 -7.70 3.64 -4.14
N PRO A 289 -8.53 2.90 -4.91
CA PRO A 289 -9.86 2.52 -4.44
C PRO A 289 -9.83 1.60 -3.21
N GLU A 290 -8.88 0.65 -3.16
CA GLU A 290 -8.76 -0.32 -2.06
C GLU A 290 -8.41 0.38 -0.74
N LEU A 291 -7.38 1.22 -0.73
CA LEU A 291 -6.94 1.97 0.45
C LEU A 291 -7.96 3.01 0.89
N THR A 292 -8.67 3.65 -0.04
CA THR A 292 -9.79 4.54 0.29
C THR A 292 -10.88 3.76 1.03
N ARG A 293 -11.21 2.55 0.58
CA ARG A 293 -12.20 1.71 1.25
C ARG A 293 -11.73 1.22 2.62
N ILE A 294 -10.47 0.81 2.74
CA ILE A 294 -9.89 0.42 4.03
C ILE A 294 -9.96 1.59 5.02
N HIS A 295 -9.64 2.79 4.57
CA HIS A 295 -9.74 3.99 5.40
C HIS A 295 -11.19 4.30 5.79
N ASP A 296 -12.10 4.39 4.82
CA ASP A 296 -13.46 4.89 5.05
C ASP A 296 -14.40 3.86 5.67
N HIS A 297 -14.10 2.56 5.54
CA HIS A 297 -14.96 1.48 6.00
C HIS A 297 -14.27 0.67 7.12
N ASP A 298 -13.12 0.04 6.85
CA ASP A 298 -12.49 -0.89 7.78
C ASP A 298 -11.96 -0.19 9.04
N LEU A 299 -11.18 0.88 8.89
CA LEU A 299 -10.67 1.64 10.03
C LEU A 299 -11.81 2.27 10.84
N VAL A 300 -12.83 2.82 10.18
CA VAL A 300 -14.01 3.37 10.86
C VAL A 300 -14.74 2.28 11.66
N LEU A 301 -14.84 1.06 11.13
CA LEU A 301 -15.44 -0.07 11.84
C LEU A 301 -14.62 -0.48 13.08
N LEU A 302 -13.30 -0.58 12.94
CA LEU A 302 -12.40 -0.93 14.04
C LEU A 302 -12.41 0.14 15.15
N GLU A 303 -12.44 1.42 14.77
CA GLU A 303 -12.56 2.54 15.71
C GLU A 303 -13.89 2.48 16.46
N SER A 304 -14.99 2.20 15.76
CA SER A 304 -16.31 2.01 16.35
C SER A 304 -16.34 0.84 17.35
N TRP A 305 -15.64 -0.25 17.03
CA TRP A 305 -15.51 -1.41 17.91
C TRP A 305 -14.74 -1.04 19.18
N GLN A 306 -13.63 -0.34 19.05
CA GLN A 306 -12.86 0.16 20.19
C GLN A 306 -13.69 1.09 21.07
N ASN A 307 -14.37 2.07 20.47
CA ASN A 307 -15.24 3.02 21.16
C ASN A 307 -16.33 2.31 21.98
N GLN A 308 -16.91 1.23 21.46
CA GLN A 308 -17.92 0.46 22.17
C GLN A 308 -17.34 -0.32 23.36
N ILE A 309 -16.15 -0.91 23.20
CA ILE A 309 -15.44 -1.58 24.29
C ILE A 309 -15.06 -0.58 25.39
N ASP A 310 -14.50 0.57 25.03
CA ASP A 310 -14.07 1.58 26.00
C ASP A 310 -15.26 2.26 26.69
N TRP A 311 -16.35 2.48 25.96
CA TRP A 311 -17.62 2.91 26.54
C TRP A 311 -18.11 1.92 27.59
N ALA A 312 -18.19 0.62 27.26
CA ALA A 312 -18.66 -0.40 28.20
C ALA A 312 -17.76 -0.47 29.46
N ARG A 313 -16.44 -0.32 29.29
CA ARG A 313 -15.47 -0.26 30.40
C ARG A 313 -15.67 0.97 31.30
N SER A 314 -16.16 2.08 30.74
CA SER A 314 -16.39 3.33 31.48
C SER A 314 -17.70 3.34 32.29
N LEU A 315 -18.58 2.34 32.09
CA LEU A 315 -19.89 2.31 32.75
C LEU A 315 -19.77 2.03 34.26
N PRO A 316 -20.58 2.71 35.10
CA PRO A 316 -20.66 2.38 36.52
C PRO A 316 -21.33 1.00 36.73
N PRO A 317 -21.10 0.34 37.88
CA PRO A 317 -21.66 -0.99 38.16
C PRO A 317 -23.18 -1.11 38.03
N SER A 318 -23.93 -0.02 38.25
CA SER A 318 -25.38 0.01 38.08
C SER A 318 -25.79 -0.08 36.61
N GLU A 319 -25.09 0.61 35.72
CA GLU A 319 -25.33 0.60 34.26
C GLU A 319 -24.89 -0.72 33.65
N LEU A 320 -23.77 -1.30 34.11
CA LEU A 320 -23.33 -2.63 33.69
C LEU A 320 -24.37 -3.70 33.99
N LYS A 321 -25.02 -3.66 35.17
CA LYS A 321 -26.12 -4.57 35.50
C LYS A 321 -27.32 -4.39 34.58
N LEU A 322 -27.66 -3.15 34.21
CA LEU A 322 -28.73 -2.88 33.25
C LEU A 322 -28.38 -3.48 31.88
N LEU A 323 -27.13 -3.32 31.44
CA LEU A 323 -26.62 -3.89 30.19
C LEU A 323 -26.67 -5.43 30.19
N GLU A 324 -26.24 -6.06 31.27
CA GLU A 324 -26.29 -7.52 31.45
C GLU A 324 -27.71 -8.09 31.43
N SER A 325 -28.67 -7.32 31.97
CA SER A 325 -30.08 -7.72 32.06
C SER A 325 -30.92 -7.37 30.82
N ALA A 326 -30.35 -6.68 29.84
CA ALA A 326 -31.08 -6.12 28.71
C ALA A 326 -31.54 -7.20 27.73
N ASP A 327 -32.83 -7.48 27.60
CA ASP A 327 -33.32 -8.46 26.62
C ASP A 327 -33.38 -7.87 25.21
N LEU A 328 -32.40 -8.20 24.37
CA LEU A 328 -32.25 -7.66 23.02
C LEU A 328 -32.84 -8.58 21.92
N GLN A 329 -33.67 -9.57 22.29
CA GLN A 329 -34.24 -10.60 21.41
C GLN A 329 -35.02 -10.09 20.18
N HIS A 330 -35.46 -8.83 20.15
CA HIS A 330 -36.26 -8.29 19.04
C HIS A 330 -35.45 -7.70 17.88
N SER A 331 -34.13 -7.71 17.95
CA SER A 331 -33.26 -7.31 16.84
C SER A 331 -32.70 -8.58 16.16
N GLU A 332 -33.54 -9.27 15.37
CA GLU A 332 -33.00 -10.27 14.44
C GLU A 332 -31.95 -9.58 13.55
N LEU A 333 -30.70 -10.05 13.62
CA LEU A 333 -29.61 -9.64 12.74
C LEU A 333 -29.95 -10.09 11.31
N THR A 334 -30.87 -9.38 10.65
CA THR A 334 -30.99 -9.40 9.20
C THR A 334 -29.85 -8.54 8.68
N VAL A 335 -28.66 -9.14 8.62
CA VAL A 335 -27.53 -8.55 7.92
C VAL A 335 -27.88 -8.59 6.43
N ASN A 336 -28.66 -7.62 5.98
CA ASN A 336 -28.79 -7.34 4.56
C ASN A 336 -27.45 -6.74 4.11
N TYR A 337 -26.50 -7.62 3.77
CA TYR A 337 -25.35 -7.27 2.94
C TYR A 337 -25.76 -6.78 1.55
N ASP A 338 -27.05 -6.81 1.23
CA ASP A 338 -27.61 -6.44 -0.05
C ASP A 338 -28.15 -5.01 -0.02
N THR A 339 -27.32 -4.07 -0.47
CA THR A 339 -27.77 -3.23 -1.56
C THR A 339 -27.29 -3.89 -2.86
N SER A 340 -28.11 -4.84 -3.30
CA SER A 340 -28.46 -5.21 -4.67
C SER A 340 -27.94 -4.38 -5.84
N ASP A 341 -26.66 -4.08 -5.94
CA ASP A 341 -26.16 -3.49 -7.17
C ASP A 341 -24.79 -4.07 -7.50
N ASN A 342 -24.71 -4.69 -8.68
CA ASN A 342 -23.43 -4.96 -9.35
C ASN A 342 -22.79 -3.62 -9.81
N SER A 343 -23.01 -2.54 -9.06
CA SER A 343 -22.52 -1.22 -9.36
C SER A 343 -21.04 -1.14 -9.05
N VAL A 344 -20.33 -0.35 -9.85
CA VAL A 344 -18.95 0.03 -9.56
C VAL A 344 -18.90 0.73 -8.20
N PRO A 345 -17.97 0.36 -7.29
CA PRO A 345 -17.83 1.00 -5.99
C PRO A 345 -17.59 2.50 -6.10
N ALA A 346 -18.09 3.27 -5.13
CA ALA A 346 -17.97 4.73 -5.14
C ALA A 346 -16.50 5.18 -5.14
N GLU A 347 -15.63 4.45 -4.46
CA GLU A 347 -14.19 4.68 -4.38
C GLU A 347 -13.54 4.59 -5.77
N GLN A 348 -13.95 3.62 -6.58
CA GLN A 348 -13.47 3.44 -7.94
C GLN A 348 -13.99 4.55 -8.87
N LEU A 349 -15.28 4.88 -8.80
CA LEU A 349 -15.86 5.99 -9.57
C LEU A 349 -15.25 7.35 -9.19
N ASN A 350 -14.91 7.54 -7.92
CA ASN A 350 -14.24 8.75 -7.44
C ASN A 350 -12.82 8.82 -7.98
N TYR A 351 -12.06 7.73 -7.91
CA TYR A 351 -10.71 7.68 -8.46
C TYR A 351 -10.70 7.93 -9.98
N GLU A 352 -11.60 7.32 -10.75
CA GLU A 352 -11.74 7.55 -12.20
C GLU A 352 -11.98 9.03 -12.55
N LYS A 353 -12.66 9.79 -11.67
CA LYS A 353 -12.88 11.25 -11.83
C LYS A 353 -11.67 12.08 -11.43
N LEU A 354 -10.86 11.60 -10.49
CA LEU A 354 -9.67 12.29 -9.96
C LEU A 354 -8.46 12.08 -10.87
N ARG A 355 -8.26 10.85 -11.35
CA ARG A 355 -7.10 10.43 -12.15
C ARG A 355 -6.75 11.39 -13.30
N PRO A 356 -7.67 11.80 -14.19
CA PRO A 356 -7.31 12.70 -15.30
C PRO A 356 -7.03 14.16 -14.88
N LYS A 357 -7.21 14.51 -13.60
CA LYS A 357 -7.07 15.88 -13.07
C LYS A 357 -5.81 16.07 -12.23
N SER A 358 -4.94 15.07 -12.16
CA SER A 358 -3.79 15.05 -11.28
C SER A 358 -2.69 14.19 -11.88
N HIS A 359 -1.45 14.35 -11.40
CA HIS A 359 -0.36 13.48 -11.78
C HIS A 359 -0.18 12.36 -10.74
N PHE A 360 0.52 11.30 -11.14
CA PHE A 360 0.81 10.12 -10.33
C PHE A 360 1.19 10.45 -8.87
N TYR A 361 2.28 11.20 -8.63
CA TYR A 361 2.72 11.52 -7.27
C TYR A 361 1.71 12.32 -6.43
N SER A 362 0.87 13.16 -7.03
CA SER A 362 -0.16 13.92 -6.32
C SER A 362 -1.30 13.01 -5.85
N LEU A 363 -1.72 12.08 -6.71
CA LEU A 363 -2.73 11.07 -6.34
C LEU A 363 -2.19 10.14 -5.25
N ARG A 364 -0.92 9.74 -5.35
CA ARG A 364 -0.23 8.92 -4.35
C ARG A 364 -0.13 9.64 -3.00
N ASP A 365 0.32 10.89 -2.99
CA ASP A 365 0.47 11.66 -1.76
C ASP A 365 -0.89 12.05 -1.16
N GLN A 366 -1.93 12.21 -1.99
CA GLN A 366 -3.30 12.35 -1.51
C GLN A 366 -3.75 11.15 -0.66
N LEU A 367 -3.40 9.91 -1.04
CA LEU A 367 -3.68 8.72 -0.22
C LEU A 367 -2.90 8.79 1.10
N ALA A 368 -1.62 9.16 1.05
CA ALA A 368 -0.81 9.31 2.25
C ALA A 368 -1.40 10.35 3.22
N MET A 369 -1.84 11.50 2.72
CA MET A 369 -2.49 12.56 3.51
C MET A 369 -3.82 12.11 4.12
N MET A 370 -4.58 11.26 3.42
CA MET A 370 -5.81 10.68 3.94
C MET A 370 -5.52 9.74 5.12
N ILE A 371 -4.49 8.90 5.01
CA ILE A 371 -4.11 7.93 6.05
C ILE A 371 -3.45 8.62 7.26
N LYS A 372 -2.62 9.64 7.00
CA LYS A 372 -1.84 10.40 7.99
C LYS A 372 -2.09 11.90 7.83
N PRO A 373 -3.10 12.46 8.52
CA PRO A 373 -3.48 13.88 8.40
C PRO A 373 -2.35 14.87 8.70
N GLU A 374 -1.33 14.48 9.46
CA GLU A 374 -0.16 15.32 9.75
C GLU A 374 0.63 15.67 8.47
N LEU A 375 0.75 14.72 7.53
CA LEU A 375 1.42 14.97 6.23
C LEU A 375 0.70 16.06 5.42
N ARG A 376 -0.62 16.16 5.58
CA ARG A 376 -1.40 17.22 4.94
C ARG A 376 -1.01 18.58 5.48
N GLN A 377 -0.81 18.71 6.80
CA GLN A 377 -0.43 19.98 7.44
C GLN A 377 0.96 20.44 6.98
N GLU A 378 1.90 19.51 6.82
CA GLU A 378 3.22 19.78 6.26
C GLU A 378 3.13 20.31 4.82
N CYS A 379 2.29 19.66 3.98
CA CYS A 379 2.07 20.10 2.61
C CYS A 379 1.37 21.46 2.52
N GLU A 380 0.35 21.71 3.35
CA GLU A 380 -0.32 23.02 3.42
C GLU A 380 0.65 24.13 3.82
N SER A 381 1.57 23.85 4.74
CA SER A 381 2.60 24.79 5.18
C SER A 381 3.59 25.10 4.05
N TYR A 382 4.09 24.07 3.36
CA TYR A 382 4.98 24.22 2.21
C TYR A 382 4.32 25.04 1.08
N VAL A 383 3.08 24.68 0.72
CA VAL A 383 2.31 25.40 -0.33
C VAL A 383 2.11 26.86 0.07
N THR A 384 1.78 27.15 1.33
CA THR A 384 1.59 28.52 1.81
C THR A 384 2.88 29.34 1.68
N GLN A 385 4.02 28.76 2.05
CA GLN A 385 5.32 29.41 1.97
C GLN A 385 5.70 29.71 0.51
N GLN A 386 5.64 28.70 -0.36
CA GLN A 386 6.02 28.85 -1.76
C GLN A 386 5.05 29.75 -2.53
N ALA A 387 3.76 29.68 -2.23
CA ALA A 387 2.78 30.59 -2.77
C ALA A 387 3.05 32.05 -2.42
N ALA A 388 3.48 32.33 -1.18
CA ALA A 388 3.82 33.68 -0.76
C ALA A 388 5.03 34.23 -1.54
N LEU A 389 6.06 33.40 -1.74
CA LEU A 389 7.24 33.75 -2.54
C LEU A 389 6.87 34.04 -4.00
N ALA A 390 6.02 33.20 -4.59
CA ALA A 390 5.54 33.36 -5.96
C ALA A 390 4.42 34.41 -6.13
N GLY A 391 4.04 35.13 -5.07
CA GLY A 391 3.07 36.23 -5.10
C GLY A 391 1.59 35.82 -5.09
N TYR A 392 1.26 34.55 -4.84
CA TYR A 392 -0.12 34.04 -4.74
C TYR A 392 -0.74 34.31 -3.36
N LYS A 393 -1.28 35.52 -3.17
CA LYS A 393 -1.81 35.99 -1.88
C LYS A 393 -3.03 35.24 -1.33
N THR A 394 -3.71 34.43 -2.14
CA THR A 394 -4.93 33.70 -1.74
C THR A 394 -4.66 32.28 -1.24
N LEU A 395 -3.48 31.72 -1.49
CA LEU A 395 -3.10 30.37 -1.05
C LEU A 395 -2.54 30.41 0.37
N VAL A 396 -3.39 30.82 1.31
CA VAL A 396 -3.10 30.88 2.74
C VAL A 396 -3.68 29.68 3.47
N THR A 397 -3.13 29.35 4.64
CA THR A 397 -3.52 28.17 5.44
C THR A 397 -5.03 28.02 5.62
N SER A 398 -5.76 29.09 5.94
CA SER A 398 -7.22 29.04 6.14
C SER A 398 -8.01 28.59 4.90
N ASN A 399 -7.50 28.90 3.71
CA ASN A 399 -8.12 28.51 2.45
C ASN A 399 -7.71 27.09 2.06
N LEU A 400 -6.45 26.70 2.29
CA LEU A 400 -5.96 25.35 2.02
C LEU A 400 -6.61 24.30 2.94
N GLN A 401 -6.89 24.66 4.20
CA GLN A 401 -7.64 23.80 5.13
C GLN A 401 -9.07 23.49 4.66
N GLN A 402 -9.67 24.37 3.85
CA GLN A 402 -10.99 24.16 3.23
C GLN A 402 -10.88 23.43 1.88
N ALA A 403 -9.69 23.32 1.32
CA ALA A 403 -9.47 22.69 0.03
C ALA A 403 -9.52 21.15 0.14
N SER A 404 -9.69 20.48 -0.99
CA SER A 404 -9.65 19.01 -1.03
C SER A 404 -8.21 18.49 -0.91
N ASN A 405 -8.02 17.23 -0.48
CA ASN A 405 -6.69 16.59 -0.50
C ASN A 405 -6.06 16.67 -1.91
N LEU A 406 -6.85 16.45 -2.96
CA LEU A 406 -6.41 16.58 -4.35
C LEU A 406 -5.84 17.97 -4.64
N THR A 407 -6.52 19.01 -4.19
CA THR A 407 -6.09 20.40 -4.39
C THR A 407 -4.77 20.67 -3.68
N VAL A 408 -4.65 20.26 -2.42
CA VAL A 408 -3.42 20.45 -1.64
C VAL A 408 -2.25 19.67 -2.26
N ALA A 409 -2.45 18.41 -2.64
CA ALA A 409 -1.42 17.59 -3.27
C ALA A 409 -0.96 18.15 -4.62
N ASN A 410 -1.91 18.52 -5.49
CA ASN A 410 -1.59 19.15 -6.78
C ASN A 410 -0.82 20.47 -6.61
N LEU A 411 -1.20 21.30 -5.64
CA LEU A 411 -0.48 22.55 -5.36
C LEU A 411 0.91 22.28 -4.79
N TYR A 412 1.06 21.30 -3.91
CA TYR A 412 2.35 20.90 -3.36
C TYR A 412 3.33 20.55 -4.48
N TRP A 413 2.93 19.68 -5.40
CA TRP A 413 3.78 19.29 -6.52
C TRP A 413 3.95 20.38 -7.58
N PHE A 414 2.96 21.24 -7.79
CA PHE A 414 3.11 22.42 -8.65
C PHE A 414 4.25 23.32 -8.17
N PHE A 415 4.35 23.57 -6.86
CA PHE A 415 5.45 24.38 -6.31
C PHE A 415 6.76 23.61 -6.26
N LYS A 416 6.74 22.32 -5.89
CA LYS A 416 7.94 21.49 -5.79
C LYS A 416 8.71 21.40 -7.11
N VAL A 417 8.01 21.13 -8.21
CA VAL A 417 8.62 21.07 -9.55
C VAL A 417 9.20 22.43 -9.99
N ARG A 418 8.64 23.54 -9.49
CA ARG A 418 9.13 24.89 -9.79
C ARG A 418 10.38 25.26 -8.99
N ASP A 419 10.38 24.93 -7.70
CA ASP A 419 11.54 25.05 -6.79
C ASP A 419 12.74 24.35 -7.42
N ASP A 420 12.55 23.09 -7.85
CA ASP A 420 13.58 22.28 -8.50
C ASP A 420 14.07 22.89 -9.84
N SER A 421 13.22 23.64 -10.56
CA SER A 421 13.56 24.24 -11.86
C SER A 421 14.20 25.63 -11.78
N GLU A 422 13.93 26.39 -10.72
CA GLU A 422 14.48 27.73 -10.51
C GLU A 422 15.95 27.62 -10.03
N ASP A 423 16.28 26.60 -9.25
CA ASP A 423 17.67 26.26 -8.86
C ASP A 423 18.56 25.80 -10.04
N GLU A 424 17.99 25.33 -11.16
CA GLU A 424 18.73 24.89 -12.36
C GLU A 424 19.06 26.03 -13.34
N SER A 425 18.52 27.24 -13.16
CA SER A 425 18.57 28.31 -14.18
C SER A 425 19.75 29.27 -14.09
N ASP A 426 20.59 29.17 -13.05
CA ASP A 426 21.69 30.10 -12.79
C ASP A 426 23.10 29.57 -13.16
N ASP A 427 23.26 28.38 -13.75
CA ASP A 427 24.60 27.82 -14.05
C ASP A 427 24.84 27.46 -15.54
N GLU A 428 25.63 28.36 -16.16
CA GLU A 428 26.54 28.23 -17.31
C GLU A 428 26.08 27.61 -18.66
N SER A 429 26.04 28.49 -19.66
CA SER A 429 26.11 28.16 -21.10
C SER A 429 27.52 27.70 -21.49
N ILE A 430 27.69 26.43 -21.87
CA ILE A 430 28.94 25.89 -22.44
C ILE A 430 28.85 25.90 -23.97
N GLU A 431 29.75 26.62 -24.64
CA GLU A 431 30.00 26.53 -26.09
C GLU A 431 30.72 25.21 -26.41
N VAL A 432 30.15 24.39 -27.29
CA VAL A 432 30.75 23.10 -27.72
C VAL A 432 31.33 23.23 -29.13
N GLU A 433 32.64 23.07 -29.26
CA GLU A 433 33.36 23.00 -30.54
C GLU A 433 33.00 21.75 -31.36
N GLU A 434 32.97 21.92 -32.69
CA GLU A 434 32.44 21.01 -33.70
C GLU A 434 33.43 19.88 -34.07
N ILE A 435 33.11 18.62 -33.72
CA ILE A 435 33.90 17.44 -34.15
C ILE A 435 33.29 16.86 -35.44
N THR A 436 34.02 16.87 -36.56
CA THR A 436 33.57 16.31 -37.86
C THR A 436 33.86 14.80 -38.01
N GLU A 437 33.07 14.11 -38.86
CA GLU A 437 33.03 12.63 -39.03
C GLU A 437 34.35 11.92 -39.42
N GLU A 438 35.37 12.63 -39.91
CA GLU A 438 36.61 12.00 -40.43
C GLU A 438 37.69 11.71 -39.36
N GLU A 439 37.56 12.22 -38.14
CA GLU A 439 38.63 12.11 -37.12
C GLU A 439 38.39 11.06 -36.02
N THR A 440 37.21 10.40 -35.96
CA THR A 440 36.94 9.40 -34.91
C THR A 440 37.71 8.10 -35.17
N PRO A 441 38.62 7.67 -34.28
CA PRO A 441 39.36 6.42 -34.44
C PRO A 441 38.42 5.23 -34.64
N LYS A 442 38.83 4.24 -35.45
CA LYS A 442 37.98 3.09 -35.84
C LYS A 442 37.31 2.38 -34.66
N ILE A 443 37.95 2.38 -33.50
CA ILE A 443 37.44 1.74 -32.29
C ILE A 443 36.14 2.39 -31.76
N TYR A 444 35.90 3.68 -32.02
CA TYR A 444 34.74 4.44 -31.50
C TYR A 444 33.56 4.56 -32.47
N ARG A 445 33.73 4.13 -33.72
CA ARG A 445 32.72 4.35 -34.78
C ARG A 445 31.39 3.67 -34.51
N LYS A 446 31.42 2.50 -33.85
CA LYS A 446 30.20 1.79 -33.48
C LYS A 446 29.40 2.60 -32.45
N LEU A 447 30.05 3.05 -31.37
CA LEU A 447 29.43 3.94 -30.38
C LEU A 447 28.91 5.24 -31.02
N GLN A 448 29.71 5.88 -31.87
CA GLN A 448 29.30 7.08 -32.59
C GLN A 448 28.04 6.86 -33.44
N SER A 449 27.96 5.75 -34.17
CA SER A 449 26.80 5.42 -35.01
C SER A 449 25.54 5.17 -34.20
N LEU A 450 25.66 4.48 -33.05
CA LEU A 450 24.55 4.20 -32.15
C LEU A 450 24.03 5.49 -31.51
N LEU A 451 24.94 6.35 -31.02
CA LEU A 451 24.59 7.67 -30.46
C LEU A 451 23.96 8.60 -31.50
N ALA A 452 24.49 8.63 -32.72
CA ALA A 452 23.92 9.42 -33.82
C ALA A 452 22.51 8.97 -34.20
N SER A 453 22.23 7.67 -34.09
CA SER A 453 20.92 7.07 -34.36
C SER A 453 19.98 7.10 -33.14
N GLN A 454 20.43 7.68 -32.01
CA GLN A 454 19.69 7.74 -30.74
C GLN A 454 19.31 6.35 -30.18
N GLU A 455 20.10 5.33 -30.50
CA GLU A 455 19.99 3.98 -29.92
C GLU A 455 20.72 3.97 -28.56
N TRP A 456 20.12 4.66 -27.58
CA TRP A 456 20.77 4.98 -26.30
C TRP A 456 21.13 3.75 -25.46
N LYS A 457 20.34 2.68 -25.56
CA LYS A 457 20.58 1.43 -24.84
C LYS A 457 21.78 0.69 -25.40
N GLU A 458 21.80 0.53 -26.71
CA GLU A 458 22.88 -0.13 -27.44
C GLU A 458 24.18 0.69 -27.34
N ALA A 459 24.08 2.02 -27.32
CA ALA A 459 25.20 2.91 -27.06
C ALA A 459 25.76 2.75 -25.64
N ASP A 460 24.90 2.54 -24.64
CA ASP A 460 25.31 2.28 -23.26
C ASP A 460 26.04 0.93 -23.12
N GLU A 461 25.50 -0.13 -23.74
CA GLU A 461 26.13 -1.45 -23.82
C GLU A 461 27.49 -1.40 -24.55
N GLU A 462 27.57 -0.69 -25.67
CA GLU A 462 28.81 -0.52 -26.41
C GLU A 462 29.83 0.31 -25.62
N THR A 463 29.39 1.30 -24.85
CA THR A 463 30.27 2.09 -23.97
C THR A 463 30.95 1.20 -22.94
N ALA A 464 30.21 0.31 -22.28
CA ALA A 464 30.78 -0.66 -21.35
C ALA A 464 31.76 -1.62 -22.04
N ALA A 465 31.39 -2.14 -23.23
CA ALA A 465 32.26 -3.02 -24.01
C ALA A 465 33.57 -2.35 -24.47
N LEU A 466 33.51 -1.05 -24.82
CA LEU A 466 34.69 -0.27 -25.22
C LEU A 466 35.64 -0.04 -24.05
N ILE A 467 35.12 0.39 -22.89
CA ILE A 467 35.93 0.59 -21.69
C ILE A 467 36.60 -0.72 -21.28
N PHE A 468 35.85 -1.83 -21.31
CA PHE A 468 36.42 -3.16 -21.05
C PHE A 468 37.57 -3.49 -22.02
N LYS A 469 37.38 -3.28 -23.33
CA LYS A 469 38.41 -3.54 -24.35
C LYS A 469 39.65 -2.66 -24.18
N LEU A 470 39.48 -1.40 -23.79
CA LEU A 470 40.56 -0.44 -23.58
C LEU A 470 41.35 -0.73 -22.29
N SER A 471 40.73 -1.37 -21.30
CA SER A 471 41.37 -1.70 -20.01
C SER A 471 42.41 -2.83 -20.11
N GLY A 472 42.38 -3.64 -21.18
CA GLY A 472 43.33 -4.72 -21.45
C GLY A 472 43.22 -5.97 -20.56
N GLN A 473 42.19 -6.09 -19.71
CA GLN A 473 42.03 -7.23 -18.79
C GLN A 473 41.22 -8.39 -19.40
N GLN A 474 41.58 -9.63 -19.03
CA GLN A 474 40.96 -10.86 -19.54
C GLN A 474 40.11 -11.51 -18.43
N TYR A 475 38.80 -11.30 -18.49
CA TYR A 475 37.75 -12.10 -17.81
C TYR A 475 37.68 -12.14 -16.27
N GLU A 476 38.35 -11.23 -15.54
CA GLU A 476 38.09 -11.03 -14.10
C GLU A 476 37.67 -9.58 -13.80
N MET A 477 36.44 -9.42 -13.31
CA MET A 477 35.88 -8.13 -12.89
C MET A 477 36.43 -7.75 -11.51
N SER A 478 37.53 -6.99 -11.45
CA SER A 478 38.05 -6.41 -10.21
C SER A 478 37.93 -4.89 -10.20
N ALA A 479 37.93 -4.26 -9.03
CA ALA A 479 37.68 -2.83 -8.83
C ALA A 479 38.71 -1.86 -9.50
N THR A 480 39.74 -2.36 -10.19
CA THR A 480 40.89 -1.58 -10.66
C THR A 480 40.96 -1.38 -12.19
N TYR A 481 39.98 -1.82 -12.98
CA TYR A 481 40.07 -1.73 -14.45
C TYR A 481 39.78 -0.32 -15.01
N ALA A 482 39.01 0.51 -14.30
CA ALA A 482 38.76 1.90 -14.72
C ALA A 482 40.04 2.76 -14.63
N GLU A 483 40.95 2.43 -13.70
CA GLU A 483 42.24 3.10 -13.54
C GLU A 483 43.25 2.74 -14.64
N SER A 484 43.00 1.66 -15.41
CA SER A 484 43.88 1.24 -16.52
C SER A 484 43.48 1.81 -17.88
N VAL A 485 42.36 2.52 -17.97
CA VAL A 485 41.93 3.25 -19.18
C VAL A 485 42.46 4.68 -19.12
N SER A 486 43.16 5.12 -20.16
CA SER A 486 43.74 6.47 -20.17
C SER A 486 42.65 7.55 -20.24
N SER A 487 42.87 8.70 -19.59
CA SER A 487 41.95 9.85 -19.62
C SER A 487 41.61 10.30 -21.05
N ARG A 488 42.54 10.15 -21.99
CA ARG A 488 42.30 10.46 -23.41
C ARG A 488 41.14 9.65 -23.98
N GLU A 489 41.06 8.37 -23.66
CA GLU A 489 40.02 7.48 -24.19
C GLU A 489 38.67 7.77 -23.54
N PHE A 490 38.64 8.07 -22.23
CA PHE A 490 37.43 8.54 -21.55
C PHE A 490 36.92 9.86 -22.13
N ASN A 491 37.79 10.82 -22.42
CA ASN A 491 37.42 12.10 -23.03
C ASN A 491 36.80 11.94 -24.42
N VAL A 492 37.27 10.97 -25.21
CA VAL A 492 36.68 10.69 -26.53
C VAL A 492 35.27 10.12 -26.39
N ILE A 493 35.06 9.18 -25.46
CA ILE A 493 33.74 8.60 -25.18
C ILE A 493 32.79 9.67 -24.65
N ASP A 494 33.24 10.48 -23.70
CA ASP A 494 32.44 11.55 -23.08
C ASP A 494 32.00 12.61 -24.10
N LYS A 495 32.92 13.07 -24.96
CA LYS A 495 32.59 14.03 -26.03
C LYS A 495 31.55 13.50 -27.00
N LEU A 496 31.54 12.20 -27.29
CA LEU A 496 30.51 11.58 -28.12
C LEU A 496 29.14 11.61 -27.42
N TRP A 497 29.09 11.22 -26.15
CA TRP A 497 27.86 11.27 -25.35
C TRP A 497 27.31 12.69 -25.25
N LEU A 498 28.16 13.67 -24.92
CA LEU A 498 27.79 15.09 -24.87
C LEU A 498 27.23 15.57 -26.21
N LYS A 499 27.95 15.31 -27.32
CA LYS A 499 27.56 15.80 -28.65
C LYS A 499 26.17 15.32 -29.06
N TYR A 500 25.92 14.02 -28.98
CA TYR A 500 24.67 13.44 -29.49
C TYR A 500 23.51 13.60 -28.51
N SER A 501 23.77 13.78 -27.22
CA SER A 501 22.75 14.04 -26.20
C SER A 501 22.45 15.53 -25.97
N LYS A 502 23.09 16.44 -26.72
CA LYS A 502 23.02 17.90 -26.51
C LYS A 502 23.45 18.32 -25.10
N GLY A 503 24.52 17.72 -24.60
CA GLY A 503 25.09 17.98 -23.28
C GLY A 503 24.33 17.34 -22.12
N LYS A 504 23.32 16.49 -22.38
CA LYS A 504 22.48 15.89 -21.33
C LYS A 504 23.13 14.69 -20.65
N PHE A 505 23.89 13.89 -21.40
CA PHE A 505 24.50 12.64 -20.96
C PHE A 505 26.02 12.67 -21.13
N GLY A 506 26.74 11.98 -20.26
CA GLY A 506 28.20 11.96 -20.21
C GLY A 506 28.75 11.70 -18.81
N PHE A 507 29.99 11.20 -18.74
CA PHE A 507 30.74 11.04 -17.50
C PHE A 507 31.12 12.39 -16.88
N SER A 508 31.42 13.41 -17.70
CA SER A 508 31.67 14.77 -17.21
C SER A 508 30.43 15.36 -16.52
N VAL A 509 29.25 15.11 -17.09
CA VAL A 509 27.95 15.51 -16.50
C VAL A 509 27.73 14.81 -15.16
N GLN A 510 27.96 13.51 -15.08
CA GLN A 510 27.86 12.75 -13.82
C GLN A 510 28.88 13.24 -12.78
N LYS A 511 30.12 13.52 -13.19
CA LYS A 511 31.17 14.04 -12.31
C LYS A 511 30.80 15.42 -11.72
N SER A 512 30.26 16.32 -12.54
CA SER A 512 29.78 17.63 -12.09
C SER A 512 28.71 17.50 -11.00
N ILE A 513 27.69 16.66 -11.24
CA ILE A 513 26.62 16.38 -10.27
C ILE A 513 27.18 15.79 -8.96
N TRP A 514 28.15 14.86 -9.07
CA TRP A 514 28.79 14.26 -7.89
C TRP A 514 29.59 15.28 -7.06
N LEU A 515 30.35 16.17 -7.70
CA LEU A 515 31.13 17.20 -7.03
C LEU A 515 30.24 18.23 -6.32
N GLU A 516 29.14 18.60 -6.94
CA GLU A 516 28.15 19.50 -6.36
C GLU A 516 27.55 18.93 -5.06
N LEU A 517 27.16 17.65 -5.08
CA LEU A 517 26.58 16.96 -3.92
C LEU A 517 27.60 16.76 -2.80
N SER A 518 28.84 16.37 -3.13
CA SER A 518 29.90 16.12 -2.14
C SER A 518 30.44 17.40 -1.48
N GLY A 519 30.31 18.57 -2.11
CA GLY A 519 30.64 19.86 -1.50
C GLY A 519 29.60 20.40 -0.51
N LYS A 520 28.36 19.90 -0.55
CA LYS A 520 27.22 20.43 0.23
C LYS A 520 26.84 19.55 1.44
N ILE A 521 27.31 18.31 1.52
CA ILE A 521 26.88 17.30 2.51
C ILE A 521 28.10 16.82 3.32
N SER A 522 27.91 16.40 4.58
CA SER A 522 28.99 15.76 5.36
C SER A 522 29.55 14.55 4.61
N ASN A 523 30.83 14.20 4.85
CA ASN A 523 31.61 13.13 4.20
C ASN A 523 31.07 11.67 4.38
N ASP A 524 29.75 11.47 4.44
CA ASP A 524 29.12 10.16 4.36
C ASP A 524 28.90 9.80 2.88
N SER A 525 29.74 8.87 2.39
CA SER A 525 29.73 8.42 0.99
C SER A 525 28.43 7.73 0.58
N GLU A 526 27.69 7.15 1.54
CA GLU A 526 26.45 6.41 1.24
C GLU A 526 25.28 7.37 1.02
N GLU A 527 25.20 8.45 1.80
CA GLU A 527 24.17 9.49 1.63
C GLU A 527 24.38 10.28 0.33
N ILE A 528 25.63 10.66 0.02
CA ILE A 528 25.99 11.35 -1.23
C ILE A 528 25.62 10.47 -2.43
N TYR A 529 25.90 9.17 -2.34
CA TYR A 529 25.58 8.23 -3.40
C TYR A 529 24.08 8.07 -3.63
N LYS A 530 23.29 7.98 -2.55
CA LYS A 530 21.83 7.90 -2.67
C LYS A 530 21.25 9.13 -3.37
N LYS A 531 21.67 10.34 -2.99
CA LYS A 531 21.20 11.59 -3.62
C LYS A 531 21.66 11.72 -5.06
N PHE A 532 22.88 11.29 -5.35
CA PHE A 532 23.38 11.21 -6.73
C PHE A 532 22.46 10.34 -7.58
N CYS A 533 22.18 9.11 -7.11
CA CYS A 533 21.29 8.19 -7.80
C CYS A 533 19.88 8.77 -8.01
N GLU A 534 19.33 9.47 -7.01
CA GLU A 534 18.05 10.17 -7.15
C GLU A 534 18.11 11.24 -8.26
N GLN A 535 19.17 12.07 -8.28
CA GLN A 535 19.31 13.18 -9.22
C GLN A 535 19.52 12.72 -10.67
N VAL A 536 20.31 11.67 -10.89
CA VAL A 536 20.49 11.11 -12.24
C VAL A 536 19.37 10.12 -12.62
N GLY A 537 18.39 9.88 -11.75
CA GLY A 537 17.27 8.97 -12.01
C GLY A 537 17.61 7.48 -11.95
N TRP A 538 18.70 7.11 -11.27
CA TRP A 538 19.10 5.73 -11.04
C TRP A 538 18.40 5.16 -9.81
N ARG A 539 17.70 4.05 -9.98
CA ARG A 539 17.04 3.36 -8.87
C ARG A 539 17.95 2.28 -8.31
N VAL A 540 18.26 2.40 -7.02
CA VAL A 540 19.08 1.44 -6.28
C VAL A 540 18.20 0.75 -5.25
N LYS A 541 18.09 -0.59 -5.31
CA LYS A 541 17.46 -1.40 -4.26
C LYS A 541 18.53 -2.30 -3.65
N SER A 542 18.73 -2.20 -2.34
CA SER A 542 19.75 -2.97 -1.60
C SER A 542 21.18 -2.84 -2.17
N GLY A 543 21.56 -1.64 -2.65
CA GLY A 543 22.89 -1.36 -3.20
C GLY A 543 23.08 -1.70 -4.68
N CYS A 544 22.11 -2.35 -5.34
CA CYS A 544 22.19 -2.71 -6.76
C CYS A 544 21.32 -1.80 -7.63
N LEU A 545 21.88 -1.36 -8.76
CA LEU A 545 21.19 -0.58 -9.77
C LEU A 545 20.24 -1.47 -10.59
N LEU A 546 18.95 -1.11 -10.65
CA LEU A 546 17.94 -1.91 -11.33
C LEU A 546 17.89 -1.57 -12.82
N SER A 547 18.55 -2.38 -13.64
CA SER A 547 18.64 -2.23 -15.11
C SER A 547 17.29 -2.05 -15.81
N SER A 548 16.19 -2.60 -15.25
CA SER A 548 14.83 -2.49 -15.78
C SER A 548 14.17 -1.10 -15.64
N TYR A 549 14.78 -0.15 -14.91
CA TYR A 549 14.26 1.20 -14.69
C TYR A 549 15.05 2.29 -15.43
N LEU A 550 15.95 1.87 -16.31
CA LEU A 550 16.75 2.80 -17.10
C LEU A 550 15.94 3.37 -18.26
N ASN A 551 15.90 4.68 -18.34
CA ASN A 551 15.26 5.41 -19.41
C ASN A 551 16.30 5.68 -20.51
N PHE A 552 16.24 4.88 -21.57
CA PHE A 552 17.11 5.01 -22.74
C PHE A 552 16.50 5.96 -23.77
N SER A 553 16.18 7.18 -23.35
CA SER A 553 15.67 8.26 -24.20
C SER A 553 16.20 9.61 -23.74
N LEU A 554 16.07 10.63 -24.60
CA LEU A 554 16.39 12.00 -24.25
C LEU A 554 15.46 12.60 -23.19
N ASP A 555 14.38 11.92 -22.78
CA ASP A 555 13.52 12.35 -21.68
C ASP A 555 14.11 12.00 -20.30
N ALA A 556 15.16 11.17 -20.25
CA ALA A 556 15.82 10.79 -18.99
C ALA A 556 16.53 11.98 -18.31
N PRO A 557 16.70 11.98 -16.98
CA PRO A 557 17.37 13.07 -16.25
C PRO A 557 18.80 13.35 -16.74
N LYS A 558 19.31 14.56 -16.46
CA LYS A 558 20.70 14.93 -16.78
C LYS A 558 21.65 13.97 -16.06
N GLY A 559 22.65 13.45 -16.76
CA GLY A 559 23.60 12.46 -16.24
C GLY A 559 23.08 11.01 -16.15
N HIS A 560 21.85 10.72 -16.61
CA HIS A 560 21.27 9.37 -16.52
C HIS A 560 22.06 8.30 -17.29
N LEU A 561 22.74 8.68 -18.37
CA LEU A 561 23.58 7.79 -19.16
C LEU A 561 24.99 8.38 -19.31
N PRO A 562 26.03 7.55 -19.50
CA PRO A 562 26.00 6.08 -19.51
C PRO A 562 25.92 5.45 -18.10
N VAL A 563 25.33 4.26 -17.98
CA VAL A 563 24.96 3.62 -16.70
C VAL A 563 25.44 2.18 -16.56
N GLN A 564 25.60 1.40 -17.63
CA GLN A 564 26.11 0.02 -17.50
C GLN A 564 27.55 -0.06 -17.00
N VAL A 565 28.30 1.03 -17.16
CA VAL A 565 29.59 1.21 -16.51
C VAL A 565 29.34 1.25 -15.00
N ALA A 566 28.45 2.11 -14.52
CA ALA A 566 28.09 2.26 -13.11
C ALA A 566 27.34 1.07 -12.45
N GLY A 567 26.60 0.25 -13.23
CA GLY A 567 25.53 -0.61 -12.71
C GLY A 567 25.83 -2.10 -12.49
N GLN A 568 26.99 -2.63 -12.88
CA GLN A 568 27.25 -4.09 -12.85
C GLN A 568 28.20 -4.53 -11.73
N GLY A 569 27.79 -4.34 -10.47
CA GLY A 569 28.48 -4.91 -9.29
C GLY A 569 29.48 -3.97 -8.61
N TRP A 570 29.39 -2.67 -8.87
CA TRP A 570 30.17 -1.64 -8.19
C TRP A 570 29.41 -1.09 -6.98
N SER A 571 30.12 -0.47 -6.04
CA SER A 571 29.55 0.74 -5.46
C SER A 571 29.77 1.82 -6.53
N ALA A 572 28.74 2.30 -7.20
CA ALA A 572 28.97 3.35 -8.23
C ALA A 572 29.56 4.62 -7.59
N ALA A 573 29.48 4.77 -6.26
CA ALA A 573 30.28 5.69 -5.46
C ALA A 573 31.81 5.54 -5.65
N SER A 574 32.35 4.32 -5.77
CA SER A 574 33.79 4.09 -6.00
C SER A 574 34.23 4.51 -7.40
N PHE A 575 33.39 4.29 -8.42
CA PHE A 575 33.67 4.76 -9.79
C PHE A 575 33.55 6.27 -9.89
N LEU A 576 32.50 6.87 -9.34
CA LEU A 576 32.33 8.33 -9.32
C LEU A 576 33.47 9.00 -8.52
N SER A 577 33.93 8.34 -7.44
CA SER A 577 35.14 8.76 -6.72
C SER A 577 36.43 8.57 -7.53
N SER A 578 36.53 7.57 -8.42
CA SER A 578 37.72 7.38 -9.26
C SER A 578 37.74 8.32 -10.47
N LEU A 579 36.58 8.78 -10.95
CA LEU A 579 36.46 9.88 -11.93
C LEU A 579 37.07 11.21 -11.42
N ASN A 580 37.27 11.37 -10.11
CA ASN A 580 38.04 12.49 -9.56
C ASN A 580 39.55 12.37 -9.81
N SER A 581 40.07 11.14 -9.93
CA SER A 581 41.48 10.86 -10.21
C SER A 581 41.81 10.82 -11.72
N VAL A 582 40.78 10.60 -12.55
CA VAL A 582 40.87 10.66 -14.01
C VAL A 582 40.52 12.08 -14.45
N ILE A 583 41.51 12.82 -14.96
CA ILE A 583 41.31 14.18 -15.48
C ILE A 583 40.44 14.11 -16.75
N ILE A 584 39.15 14.41 -16.58
CA ILE A 584 38.21 14.74 -17.65
C ILE A 584 38.03 16.26 -17.53
N ASP A 585 38.93 17.00 -18.19
CA ASP A 585 38.85 18.45 -18.37
C ASP A 585 38.34 18.75 -19.79
#